data_AF-A0A2J8I8Y7-F1
#
_entry.id   AF-A0A2J8I8Y7-F1
#
_cell.length_a   1.000
_cell.length_b   1.000
_cell.length_c   1.000
_cell.angle_alpha   90.00
_cell.angle_beta   90.00
_cell.angle_gamma   90.00
#
_symmetry.space_group_name_H-M   'P 1'
#
loop_
_entity.id
_entity.type
_entity.pdbx_description
1 polymer ?
#
loop_
_entity_poly.entity_id
_entity_poly.type
_entity_poly.pdbx_seq_one_letter_code
_entity_poly.pdbx_strand_id
1 'polypeptide(L)'
;GSVPERRSKHQAITLPDAKSYEVAKRGSGKQQAATTMAFVRLLKDLMRDKEFGKHIAPIIPDEARTFGMDAFFPTAKIYNPKGQNYLSVDRDLVLAYKESPAGQLIHPGINEAGAVAAFTAAGTAYATHGVPLIPVYVFYSMFGFQRTGDAFWAAADQMTRGFIIGATAGRTTLTGEGLQHADGHSPLLASTNPAVVTYDPAYGYEMGHIIRDGIERMYGPDSEDRNLMYYLTVYNEPIIQPAEPEELDVEGVLKGIYLVAPAKIDGPRTQILASGVSVPWAIEAQRILAEDWSVSAGS
;
A
#
# COMPACT_ATOMS: atom_id res chain seq x y z
N GLY A 1 -25.44 -26.55 9.34
CA GLY A 1 -24.68 -27.80 9.54
C GLY A 1 -24.22 -27.89 10.97
N SER A 2 -23.38 -28.88 11.28
CA SER A 2 -22.60 -28.92 12.52
C SER A 2 -21.58 -27.79 12.57
N VAL A 3 -21.21 -27.34 13.76
CA VAL A 3 -20.21 -26.28 13.99
C VAL A 3 -19.06 -26.81 14.86
N PRO A 4 -17.80 -26.36 14.65
CA PRO A 4 -17.36 -25.32 13.71
C PRO A 4 -17.29 -25.80 12.25
N GLU A 5 -17.53 -24.88 11.31
CA GLU A 5 -17.43 -25.09 9.86
C GLU A 5 -16.74 -23.88 9.21
N ARG A 6 -15.81 -24.11 8.28
CA ARG A 6 -15.18 -23.07 7.47
C ARG A 6 -15.55 -23.24 5.99
N ARG A 7 -16.03 -22.16 5.38
CA ARG A 7 -16.47 -22.16 3.98
C ARG A 7 -15.38 -21.60 3.08
N SER A 8 -15.12 -22.27 1.96
CA SER A 8 -14.21 -21.79 0.92
C SER A 8 -14.94 -21.08 -0.23
N LYS A 9 -16.21 -21.42 -0.46
CA LYS A 9 -17.05 -20.77 -1.48
C LYS A 9 -17.64 -19.47 -0.94
N HIS A 10 -17.55 -18.43 -1.76
CA HIS A 10 -18.07 -17.09 -1.48
C HIS A 10 -18.69 -16.49 -2.74
N GLN A 11 -19.35 -15.35 -2.61
CA GLN A 11 -19.86 -14.60 -3.75
C GLN A 11 -18.71 -14.24 -4.70
N ALA A 12 -18.93 -14.38 -6.01
CA ALA A 12 -17.98 -13.91 -7.01
C ALA A 12 -17.83 -12.38 -6.93
N ILE A 13 -16.61 -11.90 -7.15
CA ILE A 13 -16.28 -10.47 -7.17
C ILE A 13 -15.80 -10.10 -8.57
N THR A 14 -16.30 -8.97 -9.09
CA THR A 14 -15.81 -8.39 -10.34
C THR A 14 -14.56 -7.59 -10.03
N LEU A 15 -13.43 -7.96 -10.64
CA LEU A 15 -12.17 -7.24 -10.44
C LEU A 15 -12.16 -5.92 -11.24
N PRO A 16 -11.42 -4.89 -10.79
CA PRO A 16 -11.31 -3.62 -11.50
C PRO A 16 -10.68 -3.81 -12.87
N ASP A 17 -11.14 -3.03 -13.85
CA ASP A 17 -10.50 -2.97 -15.17
C ASP A 17 -9.15 -2.25 -15.13
N ALA A 18 -8.40 -2.33 -16.23
CA ALA A 18 -7.11 -1.64 -16.35
C ALA A 18 -7.21 -0.13 -16.13
N LYS A 19 -8.35 0.48 -16.48
CA LYS A 19 -8.59 1.93 -16.37
C LYS A 19 -8.55 2.40 -14.92
N SER A 20 -8.99 1.58 -13.97
CA SER A 20 -8.91 1.87 -12.54
C SER A 20 -7.47 2.01 -12.01
N TYR A 21 -6.47 1.50 -12.73
CA TYR A 21 -5.05 1.57 -12.36
C TYR A 21 -4.27 2.66 -13.10
N GLU A 22 -4.81 3.24 -14.16
CA GLU A 22 -4.10 4.19 -15.06
C GLU A 22 -3.54 5.42 -14.34
N VAL A 23 -4.13 5.84 -13.22
CA VAL A 23 -3.61 6.96 -12.44
C VAL A 23 -2.19 6.72 -11.91
N ALA A 24 -1.85 5.46 -11.61
CA ALA A 24 -0.52 5.06 -11.16
C ALA A 24 0.55 5.24 -12.24
N LYS A 25 0.16 5.12 -13.52
CA LYS A 25 1.06 5.15 -14.68
C LYS A 25 1.44 6.56 -15.15
N ARG A 26 0.64 7.56 -14.81
CA ARG A 26 0.78 8.93 -15.36
C ARG A 26 1.98 9.71 -14.79
N GLY A 27 2.54 9.27 -13.67
CA GLY A 27 3.51 10.06 -12.91
C GLY A 27 2.90 11.32 -12.30
N SER A 28 3.75 12.24 -11.84
CA SER A 28 3.35 13.51 -11.19
C SER A 28 3.57 14.75 -12.06
N GLY A 29 4.00 14.57 -13.31
CA GLY A 29 4.33 15.66 -14.21
C GLY A 29 5.49 16.51 -13.67
N LYS A 30 5.28 17.82 -13.52
CA LYS A 30 6.29 18.75 -12.99
C LYS A 30 6.25 18.93 -11.47
N GLN A 31 5.19 18.46 -10.82
CA GLN A 31 5.04 18.61 -9.38
C GLN A 31 5.63 17.38 -8.68
N GLN A 32 6.27 17.58 -7.54
CA GLN A 32 6.73 16.46 -6.74
C GLN A 32 5.55 15.82 -5.99
N ALA A 33 5.60 14.50 -5.83
CA ALA A 33 4.66 13.72 -5.06
C ALA A 33 5.37 12.56 -4.37
N ALA A 34 4.98 12.31 -3.12
CA ALA A 34 5.44 11.18 -2.35
C ALA A 34 4.75 9.89 -2.84
N THR A 35 5.33 8.72 -2.61
CA THR A 35 4.68 7.45 -3.00
C THR A 35 3.38 7.24 -2.21
N THR A 36 3.28 7.74 -0.97
CA THR A 36 2.02 7.77 -0.21
C THR A 36 0.89 8.48 -1.01
N MET A 37 1.20 9.61 -1.64
CA MET A 37 0.22 10.35 -2.45
C MET A 37 -0.16 9.60 -3.73
N ALA A 38 0.80 8.92 -4.38
CA ALA A 38 0.52 8.10 -5.55
C ALA A 38 -0.39 6.90 -5.19
N PHE A 39 -0.12 6.25 -4.06
CA PHE A 39 -0.96 5.20 -3.50
C PHE A 39 -2.38 5.68 -3.20
N VAL A 40 -2.54 6.82 -2.51
CA VAL A 40 -3.88 7.38 -2.20
C VAL A 40 -4.68 7.67 -3.47
N ARG A 41 -4.04 8.20 -4.52
CA ARG A 41 -4.70 8.46 -5.81
C ARG A 41 -5.18 7.16 -6.46
N LEU A 42 -4.37 6.11 -6.45
CA LEU A 42 -4.74 4.80 -6.95
C LEU A 42 -5.90 4.20 -6.14
N LEU A 43 -5.81 4.20 -4.81
CA LEU A 43 -6.86 3.70 -3.93
C LEU A 43 -8.19 4.43 -4.17
N LYS A 44 -8.13 5.74 -4.44
CA LYS A 44 -9.33 6.54 -4.76
C LYS A 44 -10.01 6.12 -6.05
N ASP A 45 -9.27 5.80 -7.09
CA ASP A 45 -9.87 5.33 -8.34
C ASP A 45 -10.41 3.90 -8.19
N LEU A 46 -9.72 3.03 -7.44
CA LEU A 46 -10.23 1.69 -7.09
C LEU A 46 -11.52 1.74 -6.25
N MET A 47 -11.61 2.65 -5.29
CA MET A 47 -12.82 2.85 -4.48
C MET A 47 -13.99 3.46 -5.28
N ARG A 48 -13.71 4.13 -6.40
CA ARG A 48 -14.73 4.71 -7.29
C ARG A 48 -15.29 3.71 -8.30
N ASP A 49 -14.61 2.59 -8.50
CA ASP A 49 -15.14 1.49 -9.30
C ASP A 49 -16.48 1.03 -8.69
N LYS A 50 -17.54 0.99 -9.52
CA LYS A 50 -18.91 0.74 -9.05
C LYS A 50 -19.12 -0.70 -8.59
N GLU A 51 -18.42 -1.64 -9.19
CA GLU A 51 -18.57 -3.06 -8.87
C GLU A 51 -17.59 -3.50 -7.79
N PHE A 52 -16.38 -2.95 -7.81
CA PHE A 52 -15.31 -3.36 -6.89
C PHE A 52 -15.18 -2.47 -5.66
N GLY A 53 -15.38 -1.16 -5.77
CA GLY A 53 -15.08 -0.19 -4.71
C GLY A 53 -15.83 -0.46 -3.41
N LYS A 54 -17.03 -1.05 -3.47
CA LYS A 54 -17.83 -1.50 -2.32
C LYS A 54 -17.19 -2.62 -1.49
N HIS A 55 -16.23 -3.34 -2.06
CA HIS A 55 -15.50 -4.41 -1.39
C HIS A 55 -14.25 -3.92 -0.65
N ILE A 56 -13.78 -2.71 -0.92
CA ILE A 56 -12.60 -2.15 -0.24
C ILE A 56 -13.00 -1.67 1.15
N ALA A 57 -12.22 -2.05 2.16
CA ALA A 57 -12.40 -1.60 3.55
C ALA A 57 -11.14 -0.85 4.01
N PRO A 58 -11.05 0.49 3.81
CA PRO A 58 -9.90 1.24 4.26
C PRO A 58 -9.90 1.36 5.80
N ILE A 59 -8.76 1.09 6.42
CA ILE A 59 -8.57 1.10 7.87
C ILE A 59 -7.42 2.06 8.19
N ILE A 60 -7.68 3.04 9.05
CA ILE A 60 -6.71 4.09 9.40
C ILE A 60 -6.78 4.37 10.92
N PRO A 61 -5.73 4.06 11.70
CA PRO A 61 -5.70 4.34 13.12
C PRO A 61 -5.25 5.79 13.34
N ASP A 62 -6.22 6.70 13.44
CA ASP A 62 -6.03 8.13 13.75
C ASP A 62 -5.44 9.01 12.63
N GLU A 63 -4.27 8.65 12.11
CA GLU A 63 -3.39 9.57 11.38
C GLU A 63 -3.71 9.74 9.88
N ALA A 64 -4.99 9.99 9.57
CA ALA A 64 -5.48 10.08 8.20
C ALA A 64 -4.85 11.22 7.39
N ARG A 65 -4.60 12.39 8.00
CA ARG A 65 -4.05 13.56 7.28
C ARG A 65 -2.59 13.37 6.92
N THR A 66 -1.81 12.78 7.82
CA THR A 66 -0.40 12.47 7.60
C THR A 66 -0.20 11.59 6.36
N PHE A 67 -1.17 10.71 6.08
CA PHE A 67 -1.14 9.82 4.92
C PHE A 67 -1.95 10.33 3.72
N GLY A 68 -2.54 11.54 3.79
CA GLY A 68 -3.41 12.09 2.74
C GLY A 68 -4.74 11.35 2.55
N MET A 69 -5.13 10.52 3.52
CA MET A 69 -6.38 9.75 3.52
C MET A 69 -7.60 10.61 3.88
N ASP A 70 -7.41 11.83 4.38
CA ASP A 70 -8.47 12.83 4.57
C ASP A 70 -9.18 13.19 3.25
N ALA A 71 -8.53 12.96 2.11
CA ALA A 71 -9.14 13.03 0.78
C ALA A 71 -10.37 12.12 0.61
N PHE A 72 -10.51 11.07 1.42
CA PHE A 72 -11.65 10.16 1.41
C PHE A 72 -12.81 10.62 2.28
N PHE A 73 -12.58 11.48 3.27
CA PHE A 73 -13.61 11.87 4.24
C PHE A 73 -14.91 12.39 3.64
N PRO A 74 -14.91 13.27 2.60
CA PRO A 74 -16.16 13.78 2.05
C PRO A 74 -17.00 12.72 1.33
N THR A 75 -16.35 11.67 0.80
CA THR A 75 -16.99 10.69 -0.08
C THR A 75 -17.23 9.36 0.63
N ALA A 76 -16.19 8.74 1.17
CA ALA A 76 -16.25 7.46 1.86
C ALA A 76 -16.81 7.59 3.28
N LYS A 77 -16.54 8.72 3.96
CA LYS A 77 -16.92 8.99 5.36
C LYS A 77 -16.34 7.96 6.35
N ILE A 78 -16.25 8.36 7.62
CA ILE A 78 -15.89 7.46 8.72
C ILE A 78 -17.14 6.66 9.13
N TYR A 79 -16.99 5.34 9.24
CA TYR A 79 -18.04 4.48 9.76
C TYR A 79 -18.29 4.79 11.25
N ASN A 80 -19.49 5.26 11.56
CA ASN A 80 -19.98 5.35 12.94
C ASN A 80 -21.46 4.93 12.97
N PRO A 81 -21.82 3.81 13.62
CA PRO A 81 -23.20 3.34 13.67
C PRO A 81 -24.14 4.31 14.39
N LYS A 82 -23.62 5.22 15.22
CA LYS A 82 -24.40 6.27 15.91
C LYS A 82 -24.49 7.57 15.09
N GLY A 83 -23.79 7.66 13.97
CA GLY A 83 -23.63 8.90 13.21
C GLY A 83 -22.85 9.98 13.96
N GLN A 84 -22.67 11.12 13.31
CA GLN A 84 -21.96 12.26 13.86
C GLN A 84 -22.85 13.06 14.83
N ASN A 85 -22.63 12.90 16.13
CA ASN A 85 -23.42 13.57 17.19
C ASN A 85 -22.71 14.77 17.83
N TYR A 86 -21.69 15.31 17.17
CA TYR A 86 -20.88 16.40 17.68
C TYR A 86 -20.36 17.28 16.53
N LEU A 87 -19.93 18.51 16.86
CA LEU A 87 -19.32 19.42 15.90
C LEU A 87 -17.84 19.04 15.75
N SER A 88 -17.42 18.73 14.53
CA SER A 88 -16.02 18.39 14.29
C SER A 88 -15.13 19.62 14.46
N VAL A 89 -13.93 19.39 15.00
CA VAL A 89 -12.90 20.42 15.20
C VAL A 89 -12.41 20.97 13.86
N ASP A 90 -12.49 20.16 12.79
CA ASP A 90 -12.04 20.49 11.46
C ASP A 90 -13.14 20.94 10.50
N ARG A 91 -14.34 21.24 11.01
CA ARG A 91 -15.53 21.59 10.19
C ARG A 91 -15.33 22.72 9.19
N ASP A 92 -14.39 23.63 9.47
CA ASP A 92 -14.07 24.78 8.62
C ASP A 92 -13.05 24.44 7.51
N LEU A 93 -12.54 23.20 7.49
CA LEU A 93 -11.60 22.71 6.48
C LEU A 93 -12.34 22.03 5.31
N VAL A 94 -11.79 22.16 4.11
CA VAL A 94 -12.35 21.59 2.87
C VAL A 94 -12.52 20.06 2.96
N LEU A 95 -11.61 19.40 3.68
CA LEU A 95 -11.59 17.95 3.92
C LEU A 95 -11.99 17.63 5.37
N ALA A 96 -12.98 18.32 5.92
CA ALA A 96 -13.52 18.01 7.24
C ALA A 96 -14.01 16.55 7.31
N TYR A 97 -13.70 15.84 8.40
CA TYR A 97 -14.22 14.49 8.56
C TYR A 97 -15.75 14.50 8.75
N LYS A 98 -16.37 13.43 8.23
CA LYS A 98 -17.79 13.16 8.38
C LYS A 98 -17.98 11.74 8.85
N GLU A 99 -18.83 11.55 9.85
CA GLU A 99 -19.18 10.22 10.36
C GLU A 99 -20.58 9.81 9.94
N SER A 100 -20.77 8.53 9.58
CA SER A 100 -22.05 8.02 9.12
C SER A 100 -22.19 6.52 9.41
N PRO A 101 -23.42 6.02 9.66
CA PRO A 101 -23.68 4.58 9.71
C PRO A 101 -23.41 3.88 8.36
N ALA A 102 -23.37 4.64 7.27
CA ALA A 102 -23.01 4.17 5.93
C ALA A 102 -21.58 4.57 5.53
N GLY A 103 -20.74 4.99 6.48
CA GLY A 103 -19.34 5.29 6.22
C GLY A 103 -18.56 4.02 5.88
N GLN A 104 -17.54 4.16 5.03
CA GLN A 104 -16.72 3.06 4.55
C GLN A 104 -15.35 2.99 5.24
N LEU A 105 -14.84 4.12 5.75
CA LEU A 105 -13.55 4.17 6.45
C LEU A 105 -13.70 3.64 7.87
N ILE A 106 -12.86 2.67 8.24
CA ILE A 106 -12.78 2.15 9.60
C ILE A 106 -11.68 2.92 10.34
N HIS A 107 -12.07 3.61 11.41
CA HIS A 107 -11.18 4.49 12.15
C HIS A 107 -11.16 4.15 13.65
N PRO A 108 -10.32 3.21 14.09
CA PRO A 108 -10.29 2.74 15.48
C PRO A 108 -9.62 3.73 16.46
N GLY A 109 -9.10 4.87 15.98
CA GLY A 109 -8.25 5.78 16.76
C GLY A 109 -6.84 5.22 16.94
N ILE A 110 -6.13 5.67 17.98
CA ILE A 110 -4.76 5.22 18.33
C ILE A 110 -4.80 3.80 18.89
N ASN A 111 -5.01 2.83 18.00
CA ASN A 111 -5.17 1.43 18.36
C ASN A 111 -4.80 0.52 17.18
N GLU A 112 -3.50 0.29 16.98
CA GLU A 112 -3.01 -0.58 15.90
C GLU A 112 -3.51 -2.02 16.05
N ALA A 113 -3.60 -2.53 17.29
CA ALA A 113 -4.15 -3.88 17.53
C ALA A 113 -5.63 -3.98 17.10
N GLY A 114 -6.43 -2.96 17.39
CA GLY A 114 -7.81 -2.86 16.92
C GLY A 114 -7.91 -2.72 15.41
N ALA A 115 -6.98 -2.00 14.78
CA ALA A 115 -6.89 -1.91 13.33
C ALA A 115 -6.57 -3.26 12.67
N VAL A 116 -5.62 -4.03 13.22
CA VAL A 116 -5.31 -5.40 12.73
C VAL A 116 -6.47 -6.37 12.98
N ALA A 117 -7.21 -6.22 14.08
CA ALA A 117 -8.43 -7.00 14.31
C ALA A 117 -9.49 -6.70 13.23
N ALA A 118 -9.70 -5.42 12.90
CA ALA A 118 -10.60 -5.01 11.81
C ALA A 118 -10.11 -5.53 10.44
N PHE A 119 -8.80 -5.46 10.19
CA PHE A 119 -8.15 -6.00 8.99
C PHE A 119 -8.41 -7.50 8.86
N THR A 120 -8.20 -8.27 9.92
CA THR A 120 -8.42 -9.72 9.95
C THR A 120 -9.90 -10.07 9.71
N ALA A 121 -10.82 -9.35 10.37
CA ALA A 121 -12.25 -9.58 10.21
C ALA A 121 -12.72 -9.31 8.76
N ALA A 122 -12.30 -8.19 8.16
CA ALA A 122 -12.62 -7.87 6.78
C ALA A 122 -11.95 -8.85 5.79
N GLY A 123 -10.65 -9.10 5.93
CA GLY A 123 -9.89 -9.94 5.01
C GLY A 123 -10.24 -11.43 5.08
N THR A 124 -11.03 -11.86 6.08
CA THR A 124 -11.58 -13.22 6.18
C THR A 124 -13.10 -13.28 5.96
N ALA A 125 -13.75 -12.15 5.67
CA ALA A 125 -15.18 -12.07 5.43
C ALA A 125 -15.65 -12.94 4.25
N TYR A 126 -14.76 -13.22 3.29
CA TYR A 126 -15.04 -14.16 2.20
C TYR A 126 -15.42 -15.55 2.74
N ALA A 127 -14.72 -16.06 3.76
CA ALA A 127 -15.00 -17.37 4.34
C ALA A 127 -16.08 -17.29 5.42
N THR A 128 -15.98 -16.28 6.29
CA THR A 128 -16.84 -16.15 7.47
C THR A 128 -18.26 -15.75 7.09
N HIS A 129 -18.43 -14.83 6.15
CA HIS A 129 -19.71 -14.27 5.74
C HIS A 129 -20.11 -14.61 4.30
N GLY A 130 -19.21 -15.20 3.50
CA GLY A 130 -19.45 -15.42 2.08
C GLY A 130 -19.36 -14.15 1.23
N VAL A 131 -18.89 -13.04 1.82
CA VAL A 131 -18.82 -11.71 1.19
C VAL A 131 -17.35 -11.29 1.16
N PRO A 132 -16.71 -11.27 -0.03
CA PRO A 132 -15.35 -10.76 -0.18
C PRO A 132 -15.25 -9.31 0.29
N LEU A 133 -14.30 -9.02 1.17
CA LEU A 133 -13.82 -7.67 1.45
C LEU A 133 -12.31 -7.65 1.32
N ILE A 134 -11.78 -6.48 0.98
CA ILE A 134 -10.37 -6.23 0.74
C ILE A 134 -9.96 -5.12 1.70
N PRO A 135 -9.47 -5.46 2.90
CA PRO A 135 -9.00 -4.47 3.84
C PRO A 135 -7.71 -3.82 3.32
N VAL A 136 -7.64 -2.51 3.48
CA VAL A 136 -6.47 -1.69 3.14
C VAL A 136 -6.09 -0.91 4.40
N TYR A 137 -5.12 -1.43 5.14
CA TYR A 137 -4.70 -0.88 6.42
C TYR A 137 -3.49 0.03 6.25
N VAL A 138 -3.66 1.33 6.49
CA VAL A 138 -2.63 2.37 6.33
C VAL A 138 -2.24 2.93 7.69
N PHE A 139 -0.95 2.88 8.03
CA PHE A 139 -0.42 3.25 9.34
C PHE A 139 1.07 3.61 9.24
N TYR A 140 1.64 4.21 10.29
CA TYR A 140 3.09 4.38 10.40
C TYR A 140 3.79 3.02 10.39
N SER A 141 4.59 2.72 9.36
CA SER A 141 5.29 1.43 9.15
C SER A 141 5.89 0.80 10.42
N MET A 142 6.52 1.62 11.27
CA MET A 142 7.09 1.23 12.57
C MET A 142 6.12 0.52 13.51
N PHE A 143 4.83 0.88 13.48
CA PHE A 143 3.79 0.34 14.36
C PHE A 143 2.98 -0.79 13.72
N GLY A 144 3.49 -1.38 12.65
CA GLY A 144 2.97 -2.61 12.05
C GLY A 144 3.56 -3.82 12.73
N PHE A 145 4.38 -4.57 11.99
CA PHE A 145 4.95 -5.85 12.44
C PHE A 145 5.70 -5.77 13.78
N GLN A 146 6.37 -4.66 14.10
CA GLN A 146 7.03 -4.52 15.41
C GLN A 146 6.03 -4.44 16.57
N ARG A 147 4.87 -3.82 16.36
CA ARG A 147 3.86 -3.61 17.42
C ARG A 147 2.81 -4.71 17.48
N THR A 148 2.40 -5.23 16.33
CA THR A 148 1.25 -6.13 16.15
C THR A 148 1.60 -7.40 15.38
N GLY A 149 2.89 -7.79 15.35
CA GLY A 149 3.38 -8.96 14.60
C GLY A 149 2.64 -10.27 14.90
N ASP A 150 2.35 -10.55 16.18
CA ASP A 150 1.59 -11.75 16.57
C ASP A 150 0.15 -11.75 16.02
N ALA A 151 -0.48 -10.58 15.93
CA ALA A 151 -1.80 -10.43 15.33
C ALA A 151 -1.76 -10.63 13.80
N PHE A 152 -0.70 -10.20 13.11
CA PHE A 152 -0.50 -10.52 11.69
C PHE A 152 -0.19 -12.01 11.47
N TRP A 153 0.49 -12.66 12.42
CA TRP A 153 0.69 -14.10 12.39
C TRP A 153 -0.65 -14.85 12.52
N ALA A 154 -1.48 -14.45 13.47
CA ALA A 154 -2.84 -14.99 13.62
C ALA A 154 -3.71 -14.70 12.37
N ALA A 155 -3.56 -13.52 11.75
CA ALA A 155 -4.26 -13.19 10.50
C ALA A 155 -3.86 -14.13 9.36
N ALA A 156 -2.57 -14.50 9.26
CA ALA A 156 -2.08 -15.49 8.30
C ALA A 156 -2.70 -16.87 8.53
N ASP A 157 -2.72 -17.34 9.78
CA ASP A 157 -3.35 -18.61 10.15
C ASP A 157 -4.86 -18.63 9.81
N GLN A 158 -5.53 -17.49 9.97
CA GLN A 158 -6.94 -17.32 9.59
C GLN A 158 -7.17 -17.19 8.06
N MET A 159 -6.09 -17.24 7.26
CA MET A 159 -6.09 -17.09 5.81
C MET A 159 -6.65 -15.74 5.34
N THR A 160 -6.24 -14.67 6.04
CA THR A 160 -6.61 -13.28 5.72
C THR A 160 -6.06 -12.86 4.37
N ARG A 161 -6.87 -12.08 3.63
CA ARG A 161 -6.52 -11.50 2.33
C ARG A 161 -6.61 -9.98 2.43
N GLY A 162 -5.57 -9.24 2.06
CA GLY A 162 -5.63 -7.77 2.06
C GLY A 162 -4.30 -7.07 1.86
N PHE A 163 -4.32 -5.74 2.03
CA PHE A 163 -3.17 -4.85 1.87
C PHE A 163 -2.81 -4.14 3.17
N ILE A 164 -1.55 -4.28 3.57
CA ILE A 164 -0.90 -3.65 4.71
C ILE A 164 0.02 -2.56 4.12
N ILE A 165 -0.23 -1.30 4.45
CA ILE A 165 0.48 -0.16 3.87
C ILE A 165 1.24 0.55 4.99
N GLY A 166 2.54 0.27 5.04
CA GLY A 166 3.47 0.93 5.96
C GLY A 166 3.84 2.30 5.43
N ALA A 167 3.06 3.31 5.80
CA ALA A 167 3.35 4.69 5.47
C ALA A 167 4.53 5.23 6.28
N THR A 168 5.07 6.36 5.82
CA THR A 168 6.20 7.06 6.45
C THR A 168 7.39 6.13 6.72
N ALA A 169 7.60 5.16 5.84
CA ALA A 169 8.70 4.21 5.93
C ALA A 169 10.05 4.89 5.68
N GLY A 170 11.13 4.17 5.99
CA GLY A 170 12.50 4.60 5.75
C GLY A 170 13.14 5.26 6.97
N ARG A 171 14.28 4.69 7.40
CA ARG A 171 15.05 5.17 8.55
C ARG A 171 15.45 6.64 8.42
N THR A 172 15.71 7.07 7.18
CA THR A 172 16.23 8.40 6.85
C THR A 172 15.18 9.33 6.25
N THR A 173 13.96 8.85 6.02
CA THR A 173 12.88 9.62 5.40
C THR A 173 12.05 10.39 6.43
N LEU A 174 11.97 9.85 7.66
CA LEU A 174 11.21 10.42 8.76
C LEU A 174 12.12 10.86 9.92
N THR A 175 13.17 11.63 9.62
CA THR A 175 14.21 12.00 10.60
C THR A 175 13.71 12.86 11.75
N GLY A 176 12.66 13.67 11.54
CA GLY A 176 12.10 14.56 12.56
C GLY A 176 11.39 13.85 13.72
N GLU A 177 10.86 12.63 13.49
CA GLU A 177 10.10 11.86 14.49
C GLU A 177 11.00 11.02 15.41
N GLY A 178 12.26 10.84 15.04
CA GLY A 178 13.29 10.22 15.88
C GLY A 178 13.19 8.70 16.06
N LEU A 179 13.81 8.21 17.14
CA LEU A 179 14.18 6.81 17.35
C LEU A 179 13.00 5.83 17.28
N GLN A 180 11.83 6.21 17.79
CA GLN A 180 10.67 5.33 17.89
C GLN A 180 9.78 5.33 16.64
N HIS A 181 10.12 6.08 15.60
CA HIS A 181 9.32 6.20 14.37
C HIS A 181 10.11 5.90 13.11
N ALA A 182 11.40 6.23 13.08
CA ALA A 182 12.26 6.03 11.91
C ALA A 182 12.43 4.54 11.60
N ASP A 183 11.64 3.99 10.68
CA ASP A 183 11.62 2.56 10.38
C ASP A 183 12.59 2.16 9.27
N GLY A 184 13.55 1.28 9.61
CA GLY A 184 14.41 0.62 8.63
C GLY A 184 14.50 -0.89 8.84
N HIS A 185 13.43 -1.54 9.32
CA HIS A 185 13.46 -2.96 9.62
C HIS A 185 12.12 -3.69 9.52
N SER A 186 10.99 -3.01 9.32
CA SER A 186 9.70 -3.69 9.14
C SER A 186 9.66 -4.71 8.00
N PRO A 187 10.35 -4.56 6.84
CA PRO A 187 10.38 -5.62 5.84
C PRO A 187 11.04 -6.91 6.35
N LEU A 188 12.07 -6.78 7.21
CA LEU A 188 12.71 -7.94 7.83
C LEU A 188 11.75 -8.65 8.79
N LEU A 189 11.00 -7.90 9.60
CA LEU A 189 9.98 -8.49 10.49
C LEU A 189 8.87 -9.15 9.68
N ALA A 190 8.37 -8.48 8.63
CA ALA A 190 7.34 -8.99 7.73
C ALA A 190 7.77 -10.30 7.03
N SER A 191 9.05 -10.40 6.62
CA SER A 191 9.60 -11.56 5.93
C SER A 191 9.51 -12.88 6.71
N THR A 192 9.31 -12.80 8.03
CA THR A 192 9.15 -13.99 8.87
C THR A 192 7.79 -14.65 8.69
N ASN A 193 6.77 -13.92 8.21
CA ASN A 193 5.42 -14.41 8.02
C ASN A 193 5.21 -14.94 6.58
N PRO A 194 4.96 -16.25 6.38
CA PRO A 194 4.91 -16.86 5.05
C PRO A 194 3.71 -16.42 4.21
N ALA A 195 2.66 -15.86 4.81
CA ALA A 195 1.52 -15.33 4.07
C ALA A 195 1.73 -13.88 3.62
N VAL A 196 2.86 -13.24 3.95
CA VAL A 196 3.11 -11.84 3.62
C VAL A 196 4.03 -11.72 2.40
N VAL A 197 3.52 -11.06 1.36
CA VAL A 197 4.32 -10.66 0.18
C VAL A 197 4.75 -9.21 0.38
N THR A 198 6.05 -8.97 0.50
CA THR A 198 6.59 -7.65 0.83
C THR A 198 7.18 -6.97 -0.40
N TYR A 199 6.82 -5.70 -0.63
CA TYR A 199 7.41 -4.83 -1.64
C TYR A 199 7.84 -3.49 -1.04
N ASP A 200 8.91 -2.94 -1.59
CA ASP A 200 9.40 -1.59 -1.28
C ASP A 200 9.48 -0.73 -2.56
N PRO A 201 8.32 -0.33 -3.12
CA PRO A 201 8.27 0.37 -4.40
C PRO A 201 8.79 1.81 -4.28
N ALA A 202 9.54 2.23 -5.30
CA ALA A 202 10.03 3.59 -5.47
C ALA A 202 9.03 4.49 -6.20
N TYR A 203 8.22 3.92 -7.10
CA TYR A 203 7.41 4.67 -8.05
C TYR A 203 5.93 4.30 -8.04
N GLY A 204 5.10 5.27 -8.44
CA GLY A 204 3.65 5.11 -8.58
C GLY A 204 3.26 3.92 -9.47
N TYR A 205 3.90 3.77 -10.63
CA TYR A 205 3.54 2.73 -11.61
C TYR A 205 3.80 1.32 -11.07
N GLU A 206 4.85 1.13 -10.25
CA GLU A 206 5.16 -0.16 -9.62
C GLU A 206 4.02 -0.57 -8.69
N MET A 207 3.56 0.35 -7.85
CA MET A 207 2.40 0.12 -6.97
C MET A 207 1.14 -0.23 -7.74
N GLY A 208 0.94 0.39 -8.92
CA GLY A 208 -0.17 0.05 -9.82
C GLY A 208 -0.18 -1.43 -10.21
N HIS A 209 0.97 -1.95 -10.65
CA HIS A 209 1.11 -3.37 -10.99
C HIS A 209 1.05 -4.29 -9.77
N ILE A 210 1.74 -3.95 -8.68
CA ILE A 210 1.78 -4.77 -7.46
C ILE A 210 0.38 -4.90 -6.84
N ILE A 211 -0.38 -3.81 -6.75
CA ILE A 211 -1.74 -3.85 -6.19
C ILE A 211 -2.68 -4.63 -7.11
N ARG A 212 -2.54 -4.48 -8.42
CA ARG A 212 -3.31 -5.26 -9.39
C ARG A 212 -3.02 -6.76 -9.26
N ASP A 213 -1.75 -7.16 -9.23
CA ASP A 213 -1.32 -8.55 -9.01
C ASP A 213 -1.85 -9.09 -7.67
N GLY A 214 -1.78 -8.30 -6.59
CA GLY A 214 -2.34 -8.70 -5.30
C GLY A 214 -3.85 -8.94 -5.35
N ILE A 215 -4.62 -8.08 -6.03
CA ILE A 215 -6.06 -8.27 -6.22
C ILE A 215 -6.34 -9.53 -7.05
N GLU A 216 -5.63 -9.72 -8.15
CA GLU A 216 -5.77 -10.87 -9.05
C GLU A 216 -5.38 -12.18 -8.35
N ARG A 217 -4.30 -12.20 -7.56
CA ARG A 217 -3.91 -13.38 -6.77
C ARG A 217 -4.90 -13.69 -5.66
N MET A 218 -5.41 -12.70 -4.93
CA MET A 218 -6.36 -12.97 -3.85
C MET A 218 -7.75 -13.41 -4.35
N TYR A 219 -8.23 -12.83 -5.47
CA TYR A 219 -9.63 -12.94 -5.88
C TYR A 219 -9.87 -13.25 -7.36
N GLY A 220 -8.83 -13.30 -8.20
CA GLY A 220 -8.95 -13.69 -9.60
C GLY A 220 -9.43 -15.13 -9.78
N PRO A 221 -10.16 -15.43 -10.86
CA PRO A 221 -10.76 -16.75 -11.07
C PRO A 221 -9.71 -17.87 -11.14
N ASP A 222 -8.57 -17.59 -11.75
CA ASP A 222 -7.52 -18.59 -12.02
C ASP A 222 -6.43 -18.67 -10.94
N SER A 223 -6.56 -17.90 -9.85
CA SER A 223 -5.53 -17.92 -8.81
C SER A 223 -5.57 -19.19 -7.97
N GLU A 224 -4.41 -19.82 -7.83
CA GLU A 224 -4.15 -20.96 -6.94
C GLU A 224 -3.60 -20.53 -5.57
N ASP A 225 -3.06 -19.31 -5.48
CA ASP A 225 -2.42 -18.76 -4.27
C ASP A 225 -3.12 -17.49 -3.80
N ARG A 226 -4.16 -17.69 -2.98
CA ARG A 226 -5.12 -16.63 -2.62
C ARG A 226 -4.95 -16.04 -1.24
N ASN A 227 -4.38 -16.80 -0.30
CA ASN A 227 -4.41 -16.49 1.12
C ASN A 227 -3.17 -15.68 1.52
N LEU A 228 -3.02 -14.53 0.87
CA LEU A 228 -1.87 -13.65 0.97
C LEU A 228 -2.26 -12.29 1.53
N MET A 229 -1.33 -11.69 2.25
CA MET A 229 -1.38 -10.30 2.67
C MET A 229 -0.22 -9.56 1.99
N TYR A 230 -0.52 -8.47 1.32
CA TYR A 230 0.50 -7.67 0.65
C TYR A 230 0.98 -6.59 1.60
N TYR A 231 2.28 -6.53 1.87
CA TYR A 231 2.90 -5.46 2.63
C TYR A 231 3.68 -4.54 1.71
N LEU A 232 3.26 -3.27 1.62
CA LEU A 232 3.95 -2.25 0.84
C LEU A 232 4.41 -1.12 1.76
N THR A 233 5.68 -0.75 1.66
CA THR A 233 6.20 0.49 2.26
C THR A 233 5.95 1.68 1.32
N VAL A 234 5.49 2.79 1.89
CA VAL A 234 5.30 4.05 1.17
C VAL A 234 5.89 5.22 1.95
N TYR A 235 6.31 6.25 1.21
CA TYR A 235 7.19 7.31 1.67
C TYR A 235 6.50 8.67 1.58
N ASN A 236 6.84 9.56 2.51
CA ASN A 236 6.35 10.93 2.55
C ASN A 236 7.31 11.95 1.92
N GLU A 237 8.52 11.52 1.53
CA GLU A 237 9.46 12.37 0.80
C GLU A 237 8.95 12.60 -0.64
N PRO A 238 8.75 13.87 -1.05
CA PRO A 238 8.22 14.19 -2.36
C PRO A 238 9.33 14.07 -3.42
N ILE A 239 9.10 13.23 -4.43
CA ILE A 239 9.98 13.09 -5.60
C ILE A 239 9.20 13.42 -6.88
N ILE A 240 9.90 13.63 -8.00
CA ILE A 240 9.22 13.58 -9.30
C ILE A 240 8.87 12.12 -9.57
N GLN A 241 7.58 11.80 -9.58
CA GLN A 241 7.10 10.48 -9.94
C GLN A 241 7.14 10.36 -11.47
N PRO A 242 8.00 9.51 -12.05
CA PRO A 242 8.04 9.29 -13.49
C PRO A 242 6.73 8.67 -14.00
N ALA A 243 6.44 8.90 -15.27
CA ALA A 243 5.44 8.09 -15.97
C ALA A 243 5.97 6.66 -16.14
N GLU A 244 5.06 5.69 -16.29
CA GLU A 244 5.39 4.32 -16.64
C GLU A 244 6.22 4.30 -17.95
N PRO A 245 7.42 3.67 -17.95
CA PRO A 245 8.19 3.47 -19.17
C PRO A 245 7.43 2.58 -20.16
N GLU A 246 7.50 2.88 -21.47
CA GLU A 246 6.83 2.08 -22.51
C GLU A 246 7.29 0.62 -22.51
N GLU A 247 8.57 0.39 -22.24
CA GLU A 247 9.22 -0.94 -22.24
C GLU A 247 9.44 -1.47 -20.80
N LEU A 248 8.54 -1.14 -19.87
CA LEU A 248 8.63 -1.63 -18.49
C LEU A 248 8.56 -3.16 -18.44
N ASP A 249 9.56 -3.79 -17.82
CA ASP A 249 9.51 -5.21 -17.46
C ASP A 249 8.57 -5.41 -16.25
N VAL A 250 7.28 -5.55 -16.52
CA VAL A 250 6.25 -5.76 -15.49
C VAL A 250 6.48 -7.07 -14.74
N GLU A 251 6.98 -8.12 -15.41
CA GLU A 251 7.32 -9.37 -14.74
C GLU A 251 8.47 -9.18 -13.75
N GLY A 252 9.49 -8.41 -14.14
CA GLY A 252 10.59 -7.99 -13.26
C GLY A 252 10.10 -7.21 -12.04
N VAL A 253 9.18 -6.25 -12.22
CA VAL A 253 8.54 -5.52 -11.10
C VAL A 253 7.88 -6.49 -10.11
N LEU A 254 7.08 -7.44 -10.59
CA LEU A 254 6.37 -8.41 -9.75
C LEU A 254 7.31 -9.47 -9.14
N LYS A 255 8.44 -9.78 -9.78
CA LYS A 255 9.48 -10.65 -9.22
C LYS A 255 10.43 -9.91 -8.27
N GLY A 256 10.37 -8.57 -8.22
CA GLY A 256 11.08 -7.72 -7.27
C GLY A 256 12.36 -7.05 -7.79
N ILE A 257 12.69 -7.16 -9.08
CA ILE A 257 13.85 -6.47 -9.67
C ILE A 257 13.68 -6.24 -11.17
N TYR A 258 14.00 -5.04 -11.64
CA TYR A 258 14.06 -4.68 -13.07
C TYR A 258 15.10 -3.57 -13.27
N LEU A 259 15.52 -3.35 -14.53
CA LEU A 259 16.47 -2.28 -14.87
C LEU A 259 15.73 -0.94 -14.97
N VAL A 260 16.05 0.01 -14.09
CA VAL A 260 15.45 1.36 -14.08
C VAL A 260 16.16 2.28 -15.08
N ALA A 261 17.49 2.24 -15.11
CA ALA A 261 18.32 3.07 -15.95
C ALA A 261 19.55 2.31 -16.48
N PRO A 262 19.67 2.11 -17.81
CA PRO A 262 20.85 1.46 -18.38
C PRO A 262 22.10 2.33 -18.23
N ALA A 263 23.26 1.68 -18.24
CA ALA A 263 24.54 2.39 -18.26
C ALA A 263 24.71 3.21 -19.56
N LYS A 264 25.26 4.42 -19.45
CA LYS A 264 25.32 5.39 -20.55
C LYS A 264 26.70 5.52 -21.21
N ILE A 265 27.73 4.95 -20.60
CA ILE A 265 29.12 5.04 -21.06
C ILE A 265 29.77 3.67 -21.12
N ASP A 266 30.83 3.57 -21.91
CA ASP A 266 31.79 2.47 -21.85
C ASP A 266 32.81 2.71 -20.74
N GLY A 267 33.37 1.63 -20.17
CA GLY A 267 34.35 1.72 -19.07
C GLY A 267 34.22 0.56 -18.09
N PRO A 268 34.93 0.62 -16.94
CA PRO A 268 34.73 -0.33 -15.85
C PRO A 268 33.25 -0.42 -15.46
N ARG A 269 32.72 -1.63 -15.34
CA ARG A 269 31.29 -1.87 -15.11
C ARG A 269 30.96 -2.16 -13.65
N THR A 270 29.85 -1.60 -13.19
CA THR A 270 29.24 -1.92 -11.90
C THR A 270 27.70 -1.92 -12.02
N GLN A 271 27.02 -2.40 -10.99
CA GLN A 271 25.57 -2.36 -10.87
C GLN A 271 25.19 -1.74 -9.52
N ILE A 272 24.19 -0.88 -9.53
CA ILE A 272 23.63 -0.28 -8.31
C ILE A 272 22.24 -0.90 -8.10
N LEU A 273 22.00 -1.46 -6.92
CA LEU A 273 20.69 -1.97 -6.55
C LEU A 273 20.14 -1.08 -5.44
N ALA A 274 18.90 -0.64 -5.60
CA ALA A 274 18.19 0.21 -4.65
C ALA A 274 16.68 -0.09 -4.67
N SER A 275 16.00 0.28 -3.60
CA SER A 275 14.54 0.17 -3.47
C SER A 275 13.96 1.42 -2.82
N GLY A 276 12.64 1.57 -2.92
CA GLY A 276 11.91 2.63 -2.24
C GLY A 276 12.49 4.02 -2.46
N VAL A 277 12.59 4.79 -1.39
CA VAL A 277 13.08 6.18 -1.41
C VAL A 277 14.52 6.34 -1.91
N SER A 278 15.31 5.27 -1.91
CA SER A 278 16.73 5.33 -2.27
C SER A 278 17.00 5.25 -3.78
N VAL A 279 16.02 4.86 -4.60
CA VAL A 279 16.20 4.73 -6.06
C VAL A 279 16.64 6.05 -6.73
N PRO A 280 16.05 7.23 -6.43
CA PRO A 280 16.57 8.49 -6.93
C PRO A 280 18.04 8.75 -6.57
N TRP A 281 18.49 8.33 -5.39
CA TRP A 281 19.90 8.46 -4.98
C TRP A 281 20.81 7.51 -5.76
N ALA A 282 20.33 6.30 -6.09
CA ALA A 282 21.05 5.38 -6.97
C ALA A 282 21.22 5.93 -8.39
N ILE A 283 20.21 6.64 -8.93
CA ILE A 283 20.31 7.33 -10.22
C ILE A 283 21.33 8.48 -10.17
N GLU A 284 21.36 9.23 -9.07
CA GLU A 284 22.37 10.28 -8.89
C GLU A 284 23.79 9.68 -8.75
N ALA A 285 23.94 8.58 -8.01
CA ALA A 285 25.20 7.87 -7.90
C ALA A 285 25.67 7.31 -9.26
N GLN A 286 24.76 6.78 -10.08
CA GLN A 286 25.05 6.36 -11.45
C GLN A 286 25.61 7.52 -12.28
N ARG A 287 25.02 8.71 -12.16
CA ARG A 287 25.46 9.93 -12.86
C ARG A 287 26.88 10.33 -12.42
N ILE A 288 27.13 10.39 -11.11
CA ILE A 288 28.44 10.73 -10.54
C ILE A 288 29.52 9.74 -11.00
N LEU A 289 29.24 8.43 -10.96
CA LEU A 289 30.17 7.41 -11.43
C LEU A 289 30.55 7.59 -12.90
N ALA A 290 29.58 7.91 -13.75
CA ALA A 290 29.83 8.11 -15.17
C ALA A 290 30.63 9.40 -15.43
N GLU A 291 30.23 10.52 -14.83
CA GLU A 291 30.80 11.84 -15.11
C GLU A 291 32.18 12.04 -14.47
N ASP A 292 32.34 11.67 -13.20
CA ASP A 292 33.53 12.00 -12.42
C ASP A 292 34.58 10.88 -12.46
N TRP A 293 34.16 9.64 -12.71
CA TRP A 293 35.02 8.45 -12.56
C TRP A 293 35.10 7.58 -13.82
N SER A 294 34.36 7.90 -14.88
CA SER A 294 34.27 7.08 -16.10
C SER A 294 33.87 5.61 -15.82
N VAL A 295 33.07 5.39 -14.78
CA VAL A 295 32.54 4.07 -14.40
C VAL A 295 31.13 3.89 -14.98
N SER A 296 30.95 2.80 -15.71
CA SER A 296 29.69 2.39 -16.35
C SER A 296 28.80 1.67 -15.33
N ALA A 297 27.79 2.35 -14.81
CA ALA A 297 26.84 1.77 -13.86
C ALA A 297 25.46 1.62 -14.49
N GLY A 298 24.83 0.45 -14.34
CA GLY A 298 23.38 0.27 -14.54
C GLY A 298 22.68 0.26 -13.19
N SER A 299 21.47 0.82 -13.13
CA SER A 299 20.66 0.94 -11.91
C SER A 299 19.25 0.41 -12.12
#